data_AF-A0A535CAD3-F1
#
_entry.id   AF-A0A535CAD3-F1
#
_cell.length_a   1.000
_cell.length_b   1.000
_cell.length_c   1.000
_cell.angle_alpha   90.00
_cell.angle_beta   90.00
_cell.angle_gamma   90.00
#
_symmetry.space_group_name_H-M   'P 1'
#
loop_
_entity.id
_entity.type
_entity.pdbx_description
1 polymer ?
#
loop_
_entity_poly.entity_id
_entity_poly.type
_entity_poly.pdbx_seq_one_letter_code
_entity_poly.pdbx_strand_id
1 'polypeptide(L)'
;MAFTSAHVIGQEADVCFTQIGDREPCLRIWASQPDIVVAASDRGLTVESKTSSTIRLYVTDLTSGPPSVGLQVIDPRNLVAHYKISAALLSMTDPIYLARRERLEALGFHVARMIGTYAVLFRGASPAPP
;
A
#
# COMPACT_ATOMS: atom_id res chain seq x y z
N MET A 1 -4.55 -6.84 -0.96
CA MET A 1 -4.87 -7.29 0.41
C MET A 1 -6.03 -6.44 0.87
N ALA A 2 -7.18 -7.04 1.15
CA ALA A 2 -8.30 -6.28 1.69
C ALA A 2 -8.08 -6.05 3.19
N PHE A 3 -8.58 -4.93 3.68
CA PHE A 3 -8.55 -4.56 5.09
C PHE A 3 -9.66 -5.34 5.80
N THR A 4 -9.33 -6.12 6.85
CA THR A 4 -10.32 -6.92 7.58
C THR A 4 -10.93 -6.11 8.71
N SER A 5 -10.09 -5.47 9.51
CA SER A 5 -10.51 -4.72 10.68
C SER A 5 -9.46 -3.68 11.07
N ALA A 6 -9.93 -2.62 11.73
CA ALA A 6 -9.05 -1.83 12.58
C ALA A 6 -9.73 -1.49 13.89
N HIS A 7 -8.92 -1.46 14.93
CA HIS A 7 -9.32 -0.99 16.25
C HIS A 7 -8.48 0.23 16.60
N VAL A 8 -9.13 1.37 16.81
CA VAL A 8 -8.45 2.64 17.09
C VAL A 8 -8.68 3.03 18.54
N ILE A 9 -7.59 3.30 19.26
CA ILE A 9 -7.59 3.82 20.63
C ILE A 9 -6.69 5.06 20.68
N GLY A 10 -7.31 6.23 20.65
CA GLY A 10 -6.58 7.50 20.65
C GLY A 10 -5.67 7.65 19.41
N GLN A 11 -4.36 7.52 19.62
CA GLN A 11 -3.33 7.67 18.57
C GLN A 11 -2.73 6.34 18.13
N GLU A 12 -3.28 5.25 18.65
CA GLU A 12 -2.88 3.89 18.33
C GLU A 12 -3.99 3.23 17.51
N ALA A 13 -3.60 2.44 16.52
CA ALA A 13 -4.50 1.61 15.75
C ALA A 13 -3.87 0.24 15.49
N ASP A 14 -4.62 -0.80 15.84
CA ASP A 14 -4.32 -2.15 15.38
C ASP A 14 -5.09 -2.39 14.08
N VAL A 15 -4.40 -2.80 13.02
CA VAL A 15 -4.95 -3.02 11.68
C VAL A 15 -4.63 -4.43 11.24
N CYS A 16 -5.66 -5.21 10.91
CA CYS A 16 -5.51 -6.56 10.39
C CYS A 16 -6.00 -6.64 8.94
N PHE A 17 -5.28 -7.42 8.13
CA PHE A 17 -5.58 -7.58 6.71
C PHE A 17 -6.07 -8.98 6.42
N THR A 18 -6.76 -9.15 5.29
CA THR A 18 -7.24 -10.46 4.86
C THR A 18 -6.09 -11.45 4.86
N GLN A 19 -6.30 -12.57 5.53
CA GLN A 19 -5.32 -13.64 5.64
C GLN A 19 -4.80 -14.05 4.26
N ILE A 20 -3.49 -13.94 4.07
CA ILE A 20 -2.75 -14.51 2.95
C ILE A 20 -1.66 -15.39 3.57
N GLY A 21 -1.89 -16.71 3.59
CA GLY A 21 -1.02 -17.68 4.27
C GLY A 21 -1.64 -18.22 5.55
N ASP A 22 -0.80 -18.66 6.50
CA ASP A 22 -1.26 -19.47 7.64
C ASP A 22 -1.86 -18.66 8.79
N ARG A 23 -1.68 -17.33 8.81
CA ARG A 23 -2.18 -16.44 9.86
C ARG A 23 -2.62 -15.09 9.29
N GLU A 24 -3.53 -14.44 10.00
CA GLU A 24 -3.93 -13.07 9.72
C GLU A 24 -2.76 -12.11 10.01
N PRO A 25 -2.29 -11.32 9.04
CA PRO A 25 -1.29 -10.30 9.28
C PRO A 25 -1.93 -9.10 10.00
N CYS A 26 -1.32 -8.68 11.11
CA CYS A 26 -1.78 -7.54 11.89
C CYS A 26 -0.62 -6.58 12.18
N LEU A 27 -0.88 -5.29 12.10
CA LEU A 27 0.06 -4.21 12.38
C LEU A 27 -0.48 -3.33 13.49
N ARG A 28 0.41 -2.85 14.36
CA ARG A 28 0.13 -1.73 15.25
C ARG A 28 0.74 -0.46 14.68
N ILE A 29 -0.07 0.57 14.54
CA ILE A 29 0.34 1.90 14.11
C ILE A 29 0.16 2.83 15.30
N TRP A 30 1.22 3.51 15.71
CA TRP A 30 1.18 4.51 16.78
C TRP A 30 1.70 5.85 16.26
N ALA A 31 0.89 6.90 16.41
CA ALA A 31 1.32 8.27 16.18
C ALA A 31 1.85 8.88 17.47
N SER A 32 3.11 9.33 17.46
CA SER A 32 3.75 9.88 18.67
C SER A 32 3.40 11.34 18.99
N GLN A 33 2.76 12.03 18.04
CA GLN A 33 2.50 13.45 18.11
C GLN A 33 1.05 13.72 18.56
N PRO A 34 0.80 14.60 19.54
CA PRO A 34 -0.52 14.79 20.17
C PRO A 34 -1.58 15.43 19.25
N ASP A 35 -1.16 16.07 18.15
CA ASP A 35 -2.04 16.71 17.16
C ASP A 35 -2.49 15.76 16.04
N ILE A 36 -2.07 14.49 16.09
CA ILE A 36 -2.45 13.47 15.12
C ILE A 36 -3.79 12.85 15.51
N VAL A 37 -4.67 12.75 14.52
CA VAL A 37 -5.92 12.00 14.58
C VAL A 37 -5.74 10.73 13.76
N VAL A 38 -6.02 9.61 14.40
CA VAL A 38 -6.09 8.30 13.74
C VAL A 38 -7.56 7.92 13.64
N ALA A 39 -7.99 7.49 12.46
CA ALA A 39 -9.37 7.07 12.22
C ALA A 39 -9.39 5.86 11.30
N ALA A 40 -10.27 4.90 11.59
CA ALA A 40 -10.53 3.76 10.72
C ALA A 40 -11.74 4.05 9.82
N SER A 41 -11.69 3.52 8.61
CA SER A 41 -12.80 3.52 7.65
C SER A 41 -12.83 2.18 6.91
N ASP A 42 -13.92 1.91 6.21
CA ASP A 42 -14.05 0.75 5.34
C ASP A 42 -12.99 0.69 4.22
N ARG A 43 -12.31 1.82 3.95
CA ARG A 43 -11.24 1.94 2.95
C ARG A 43 -9.84 1.84 3.54
N GLY A 44 -9.70 1.71 4.86
CA GLY A 44 -8.43 1.61 5.57
C GLY A 44 -8.28 2.65 6.68
N LEU A 45 -7.03 2.86 7.09
CA LEU A 45 -6.65 3.78 8.16
C LEU A 45 -6.31 5.16 7.60
N THR A 46 -6.92 6.19 8.17
CA THR A 46 -6.55 7.60 7.93
C THR A 46 -5.75 8.10 9.13
N VAL A 47 -4.62 8.75 8.83
CA VAL A 47 -3.78 9.41 9.83
C VAL A 47 -3.58 10.84 9.37
N GLU A 48 -4.10 11.79 10.14
CA GLU A 48 -4.10 13.21 9.79
C GLU A 48 -3.49 14.04 10.91
N SER A 49 -2.65 15.01 10.53
CA SER A 49 -2.18 16.04 11.46
C SER A 49 -3.07 17.27 11.37
N LYS A 50 -3.44 17.82 12.53
CA LYS A 50 -4.20 19.08 12.59
C LYS A 50 -3.34 20.31 12.37
N THR A 51 -2.05 20.26 12.75
CA THR A 51 -1.20 21.46 12.81
C THR A 51 0.23 21.20 12.31
N SER A 52 0.75 19.98 12.43
CA SER A 52 2.08 19.62 11.95
C SER A 52 2.12 19.40 10.44
N SER A 53 3.22 19.85 9.83
CA SER A 53 3.54 19.54 8.43
C SER A 53 4.12 18.13 8.24
N THR A 54 4.41 17.43 9.34
CA THR A 54 5.00 16.08 9.34
C THR A 54 4.28 15.16 10.30
N ILE A 55 4.08 13.91 9.89
CA ILE A 55 3.50 12.84 10.71
C ILE A 55 4.60 11.82 11.04
N ARG A 56 4.79 11.54 12.34
CA ARG A 56 5.72 10.52 12.85
C ARG A 56 4.94 9.30 13.33
N LEU A 57 5.02 8.22 12.55
CA LEU A 57 4.37 6.95 12.84
C LEU A 57 5.40 5.88 13.22
N TYR A 58 5.03 5.10 14.22
CA TYR A 58 5.68 3.86 14.58
C TYR A 58 4.80 2.73 14.08
N VAL A 59 5.39 1.77 13.38
CA VAL A 59 4.68 0.60 12.86
C VAL A 59 5.35 -0.64 13.39
N THR A 60 4.57 -1.47 14.08
CA THR A 60 5.01 -2.72 14.68
C THR A 60 4.23 -3.86 14.04
N ASP A 61 4.94 -4.89 13.58
CA ASP A 61 4.30 -6.15 13.19
C ASP A 61 3.84 -6.88 14.46
N LEU A 62 2.54 -7.16 14.54
CA LEU A 62 1.94 -7.93 15.65
C LEU A 62 1.85 -9.42 15.34
N THR A 63 2.11 -9.83 14.10
CA THR A 63 2.14 -11.23 13.72
C THR A 63 3.50 -11.81 14.12
N SER A 64 3.47 -12.93 14.84
CA SER A 64 4.69 -13.60 15.31
C SER A 64 5.59 -13.98 14.13
N GLY A 65 6.74 -13.33 14.01
CA GLY A 65 7.77 -13.59 13.00
C GLY A 65 9.09 -12.90 13.41
N PRO A 66 10.23 -13.26 12.79
CA PRO A 66 11.46 -12.52 12.99
C PRO A 66 11.24 -11.03 12.65
N PRO A 67 11.79 -10.08 13.42
CA PRO A 67 11.56 -8.65 13.21
C PRO A 67 11.98 -8.26 11.78
N SER A 68 10.99 -7.95 10.95
CA SER A 68 11.20 -7.40 9.60
C SER A 68 10.95 -5.89 9.65
N VAL A 69 11.81 -5.16 10.37
CA VAL A 69 11.70 -3.69 10.44
C VAL A 69 12.20 -3.10 9.13
N GLY A 70 11.26 -2.87 8.22
CA GLY A 70 11.51 -2.22 6.95
C GLY A 70 10.22 -1.62 6.41
N LEU A 71 9.59 -0.69 7.14
CA LEU A 71 8.54 0.13 6.53
C LEU A 71 9.21 1.16 5.61
N GLN A 72 9.47 0.76 4.38
CA GLN A 72 9.79 1.71 3.34
C GLN A 72 8.47 2.22 2.76
N VAL A 73 8.21 3.53 2.84
CA VAL A 73 7.22 4.14 1.95
C VAL A 73 7.83 4.05 0.56
N ILE A 74 7.44 2.99 -0.14
CA ILE A 74 7.85 2.76 -1.50
C ILE A 74 7.07 3.73 -2.38
N ASP A 75 7.64 4.91 -2.62
CA ASP A 75 7.18 5.76 -3.71
C ASP A 75 7.52 5.04 -5.03
N PRO A 76 6.52 4.68 -5.85
CA PRO A 76 6.78 4.03 -7.13
C PRO A 76 7.73 4.83 -8.03
N ARG A 77 7.78 6.17 -7.92
CA ARG A 77 8.76 7.01 -8.63
C ARG A 77 10.19 6.64 -8.24
N ASN A 78 10.44 6.45 -6.94
CA ASN A 78 11.76 6.11 -6.43
C ASN A 78 12.17 4.71 -6.88
N LEU A 79 11.26 3.73 -6.83
CA LEU A 79 11.56 2.40 -7.35
C LEU A 79 11.89 2.42 -8.83
N VAL A 80 11.10 3.12 -9.62
CA VAL A 80 11.24 3.21 -11.07
C VAL A 80 12.50 3.98 -11.49
N ALA A 81 12.96 4.91 -10.66
CA ALA A 81 14.21 5.64 -10.85
C ALA A 81 15.46 4.83 -10.45
N HIS A 82 15.38 4.06 -9.35
CA HIS A 82 16.53 3.31 -8.80
C HIS A 82 16.65 1.90 -9.39
N TYR A 83 15.52 1.30 -9.74
CA TYR A 83 15.42 -0.04 -10.29
C TYR A 83 14.82 0.06 -11.70
N LYS A 84 15.42 -0.65 -12.66
CA LYS A 84 14.93 -0.72 -14.05
C LYS A 84 13.67 -1.58 -14.13
N ILE A 85 12.59 -1.12 -13.50
CA ILE A 85 11.30 -1.81 -13.47
C ILE A 85 10.60 -1.58 -14.81
N SER A 86 10.48 -2.66 -15.58
CA SER A 86 9.83 -2.66 -16.89
C SER A 86 8.38 -3.14 -16.83
N ALA A 87 7.96 -3.78 -15.75
CA ALA A 87 6.64 -4.38 -15.62
C ALA A 87 6.05 -4.20 -14.21
N ALA A 88 4.73 -4.10 -14.14
CA ALA A 88 3.96 -4.07 -12.91
C ALA A 88 2.73 -4.96 -13.03
N LEU A 89 2.31 -5.56 -11.92
CA LEU A 89 1.10 -6.38 -11.86
C LEU A 89 0.13 -5.73 -10.88
N LEU A 90 -1.11 -5.48 -11.32
CA LEU A 90 -2.19 -5.00 -10.48
C LEU A 90 -3.27 -6.06 -10.37
N SER A 91 -3.81 -6.27 -9.16
CA SER A 91 -5.06 -7.02 -9.02
C SER A 91 -6.24 -6.13 -9.38
N MET A 92 -7.10 -6.59 -10.28
CA MET A 92 -8.35 -5.92 -10.64
C MET A 92 -9.43 -6.08 -9.57
N THR A 93 -9.27 -7.03 -8.65
CA THR A 93 -10.16 -7.19 -7.48
C THR A 93 -9.82 -6.23 -6.34
N ASP A 94 -8.74 -5.47 -6.47
CA ASP A 94 -8.36 -4.45 -5.50
C ASP A 94 -9.33 -3.25 -5.60
N PRO A 95 -10.01 -2.83 -4.51
CA PRO A 95 -10.92 -1.69 -4.52
C PRO A 95 -10.28 -0.37 -5.01
N ILE A 96 -8.95 -0.25 -4.91
CA ILE A 96 -8.20 0.92 -5.37
C ILE A 96 -7.46 0.68 -6.69
N TYR A 97 -7.84 -0.35 -7.45
CA TYR A 97 -7.25 -0.68 -8.76
C TYR A 97 -7.13 0.53 -9.69
N LEU A 98 -8.22 1.29 -9.90
CA LEU A 98 -8.24 2.44 -10.81
C LEU A 98 -7.20 3.50 -10.39
N ALA A 99 -7.19 3.86 -9.11
CA ALA A 99 -6.24 4.85 -8.58
C ALA A 99 -4.78 4.36 -8.63
N ARG A 100 -4.53 3.05 -8.54
CA ARG A 100 -3.19 2.45 -8.70
C ARG A 100 -2.75 2.45 -10.17
N ARG A 101 -3.67 2.13 -11.08
CA ARG A 101 -3.43 2.17 -12.52
C ARG A 101 -3.06 3.58 -12.96
N GLU A 102 -3.84 4.59 -12.59
CA GLU A 102 -3.57 6.00 -12.92
C GLU A 102 -2.19 6.46 -12.42
N ARG A 103 -1.83 6.08 -11.19
CA ARG A 103 -0.49 6.38 -10.63
C ARG A 103 0.64 5.72 -11.41
N LEU A 104 0.46 4.49 -11.90
CA LEU A 104 1.46 3.81 -12.73
C LEU A 104 1.49 4.35 -14.17
N GLU A 105 0.34 4.74 -14.72
CA GLU A 105 0.24 5.41 -16.02
C GLU A 105 0.99 6.74 -16.03
N ALA A 106 0.91 7.53 -14.96
CA ALA A 106 1.72 8.73 -14.77
C ALA A 106 3.25 8.47 -14.74
N LEU A 107 3.67 7.21 -14.57
CA LEU A 107 5.08 6.77 -14.59
C LEU A 107 5.47 6.10 -15.92
N GLY A 108 4.58 6.09 -16.90
CA GLY A 108 4.79 5.52 -18.24
C GLY A 108 4.52 4.02 -18.33
N PHE A 109 3.80 3.43 -17.36
CA PHE A 109 3.30 2.07 -17.48
C PHE A 109 1.96 2.06 -18.22
N HIS A 110 1.75 1.07 -19.09
CA HIS A 110 0.49 0.90 -19.80
C HIS A 110 0.01 -0.54 -19.68
N VAL A 111 -1.30 -0.75 -19.57
CA VAL A 111 -1.90 -2.09 -19.55
C VAL A 111 -1.60 -2.77 -20.89
N ALA A 112 -0.85 -3.86 -20.85
CA ALA A 112 -0.51 -4.63 -22.04
C ALA A 112 -1.32 -5.92 -22.15
N ARG A 113 -1.66 -6.53 -21.01
CA ARG A 113 -2.44 -7.76 -20.98
C ARG A 113 -3.23 -7.89 -19.68
N MET A 114 -4.42 -8.47 -19.77
CA MET A 114 -5.17 -8.94 -18.61
C MET A 114 -5.11 -10.47 -18.55
N ILE A 115 -4.80 -11.01 -17.37
CA ILE A 115 -4.70 -12.46 -17.13
C ILE A 115 -5.49 -12.77 -15.86
N GLY A 116 -6.64 -13.44 -16.04
CA GLY A 116 -7.55 -13.71 -14.94
C GLY A 116 -7.98 -12.42 -14.24
N THR A 117 -7.72 -12.32 -12.94
CA THR A 117 -8.02 -11.14 -12.11
C THR A 117 -6.90 -10.10 -12.09
N TYR A 118 -5.86 -10.24 -12.91
CA TYR A 118 -4.72 -9.34 -12.90
C TYR A 118 -4.57 -8.54 -14.20
N ALA A 119 -4.18 -7.28 -14.07
CA ALA A 119 -3.69 -6.45 -15.16
C ALA A 119 -2.15 -6.41 -15.13
N VAL A 120 -1.53 -6.77 -16.25
CA VAL A 120 -0.09 -6.68 -16.49
C VAL A 120 0.19 -5.37 -17.22
N LEU A 121 1.03 -4.52 -16.64
CA LEU A 121 1.44 -3.25 -17.20
C LEU A 121 2.92 -3.28 -17.56
N PHE A 122 3.31 -2.69 -18.69
CA PHE A 122 4.70 -2.51 -19.08
C PHE A 122 5.08 -1.04 -19.23
N ARG A 123 6.33 -0.72 -18.90
CA ARG A 123 6.96 0.59 -19.08
C ARG A 123 8.11 0.47 -20.07
N GLY A 124 7.99 1.16 -21.21
CA GLY A 124 8.92 1.06 -22.33
C GLY A 124 8.16 0.84 -23.65
N ALA A 125 8.89 0.79 -24.77
CA ALA A 125 8.29 0.62 -26.09
C ALA A 125 7.42 -0.66 -26.11
N SER A 126 6.13 -0.48 -26.40
CA SER A 126 5.22 -1.58 -26.70
C SER A 126 5.87 -2.45 -27.78
N PRO A 127 5.95 -3.78 -27.63
CA PRO A 127 6.16 -4.60 -28.82
C PRO A 127 5.01 -4.28 -29.77
N ALA A 128 5.34 -3.98 -31.02
CA ALA A 128 4.35 -3.81 -32.08
C ALA A 128 3.46 -5.07 -32.10
N PRO A 129 2.13 -4.92 -32.23
CA PRO A 129 1.29 -6.09 -32.44
C PRO A 129 1.69 -6.77 -33.76
N PRO A 130 1.56 -8.11 -33.85
CA PRO A 130 1.76 -8.82 -35.11
C PRO A 130 0.75 -8.40 -36.18
#